data_AF-A0A154QX34-F1
#
_entry.id   AF-A0A154QX34-F1
#
_cell.length_a   1.000
_cell.length_b   1.000
_cell.length_c   1.000
_cell.angle_alpha   90.00
_cell.angle_beta   90.00
_cell.angle_gamma   90.00
#
_symmetry.space_group_name_H-M   'P 1'
#
loop_
_entity.id
_entity.type
_entity.pdbx_description
1 polymer ?
#
loop_
_entity_poly.entity_id
_entity_poly.type
_entity_poly.pdbx_seq_one_letter_code
_entity_poly.pdbx_strand_id
1 'polypeptide(L)'
;MMMQERTHKDAAGAILFDAEVSPQVGHDWFAPDYWRERGALRTQAGGRGGVAIVVTPAGECVLRHYRRGGLVASLMGDRYLWTGADRTRPFVEFRLLAEIARLELPGPAVVAAWYCRHGMFYSADLITRRIADAQTLAERLAAGRLDGELAEEVGALVARFHRAGVWHADLNAHNVLVAPDELYLIDFDRGRLRIPAVAWQQANLQRLRRSLLKLGAAADGEAAFEKSIWQPLLYRYGRTLNP
;
A
#
# COMPACT_ATOMS: atom_id res chain seq x y z
N MET A 1 20.19 -0.69 1.83
CA MET A 1 20.60 -2.08 1.50
C MET A 1 20.04 -2.42 0.14
N MET A 2 20.80 -3.10 -0.73
CA MET A 2 20.31 -3.45 -2.08
C MET A 2 19.54 -4.75 -1.99
N MET A 3 18.22 -4.65 -2.14
CA MET A 3 17.30 -5.79 -2.18
C MET A 3 17.81 -6.92 -3.09
N GLN A 4 17.80 -8.15 -2.57
CA GLN A 4 18.25 -9.34 -3.30
C GLN A 4 17.04 -10.16 -3.75
N GLU A 5 16.47 -9.80 -4.91
CA GLU A 5 15.34 -10.52 -5.51
C GLU A 5 15.72 -11.99 -5.78
N ARG A 6 15.00 -12.92 -5.15
CA ARG A 6 15.07 -14.36 -5.45
C ARG A 6 13.69 -14.88 -5.81
N THR A 7 13.66 -15.80 -6.77
CA THR A 7 12.44 -16.49 -7.17
C THR A 7 12.55 -17.98 -6.86
N HIS A 8 11.55 -18.52 -6.17
CA HIS A 8 11.33 -19.96 -6.06
C HIS A 8 10.11 -20.35 -6.91
N LYS A 9 10.26 -21.33 -7.80
CA LYS A 9 9.18 -21.79 -8.68
C LYS A 9 8.85 -23.25 -8.38
N ASP A 10 7.56 -23.55 -8.39
CA ASP A 10 7.04 -24.90 -8.21
C ASP A 10 5.95 -25.20 -9.25
N ALA A 11 5.28 -26.36 -9.12
CA ALA A 11 4.22 -26.75 -10.05
C ALA A 11 2.98 -25.84 -9.94
N ALA A 12 2.73 -25.25 -8.77
CA ALA A 12 1.58 -24.40 -8.52
C ALA A 12 1.82 -22.95 -8.97
N GLY A 13 3.03 -22.41 -8.87
CA GLY A 13 3.31 -21.03 -9.23
C GLY A 13 4.74 -20.57 -8.90
N ALA A 14 4.87 -19.36 -8.38
CA ALA A 14 6.17 -18.83 -7.99
C ALA A 14 6.08 -17.84 -6.83
N ILE A 15 7.06 -17.93 -5.94
CA ILE A 15 7.31 -17.01 -4.84
C ILE A 15 8.47 -16.09 -5.25
N LEU A 16 8.27 -14.80 -5.11
CA LEU A 16 9.29 -13.76 -5.25
C LEU A 16 9.56 -13.19 -3.85
N PHE A 17 10.80 -13.14 -3.40
CA PHE A 17 11.12 -12.67 -2.05
C PHE A 17 12.46 -11.93 -2.01
N ASP A 18 12.61 -11.09 -0.98
CA ASP A 18 13.88 -10.44 -0.68
C ASP A 18 14.73 -11.33 0.22
N ALA A 19 15.83 -11.85 -0.33
CA ALA A 19 16.73 -12.74 0.38
C ALA A 19 17.50 -12.05 1.52
N GLU A 20 17.58 -10.71 1.53
CA GLU A 20 18.13 -9.97 2.66
C GLU A 20 17.17 -9.95 3.86
N VAL A 21 15.86 -9.98 3.58
CA VAL A 21 14.81 -9.93 4.61
C VAL A 21 14.52 -11.32 5.18
N SER A 22 14.48 -12.35 4.34
CA SER A 22 14.39 -13.75 4.77
C SER A 22 15.14 -14.65 3.80
N PRO A 23 16.10 -15.49 4.27
CA PRO A 23 16.90 -16.33 3.39
C PRO A 23 16.06 -17.41 2.68
N GLN A 24 14.90 -17.77 3.24
CA GLN A 24 13.95 -18.72 2.67
C GLN A 24 12.50 -18.29 3.00
N VAL A 25 11.64 -18.36 2.00
CA VAL A 25 10.18 -18.15 2.13
C VAL A 25 9.49 -19.33 1.46
N GLY A 26 8.68 -20.06 2.23
CA GLY A 26 7.91 -21.21 1.74
C GLY A 26 6.45 -20.86 1.46
N HIS A 27 5.74 -21.75 0.77
CA HIS A 27 4.31 -21.57 0.46
C HIS A 27 3.45 -21.36 1.70
N ASP A 28 3.79 -22.01 2.81
CA ASP A 28 3.01 -21.93 4.04
C ASP A 28 2.96 -20.51 4.64
N TRP A 29 3.91 -19.63 4.29
CA TRP A 29 3.87 -18.24 4.72
C TRP A 29 2.65 -17.48 4.20
N PHE A 30 2.08 -17.94 3.09
CA PHE A 30 0.89 -17.36 2.48
C PHE A 30 -0.41 -18.02 2.97
N ALA A 31 -0.33 -19.03 3.84
CA ALA A 31 -1.48 -19.65 4.48
C ALA A 31 -1.73 -19.06 5.87
N PRO A 32 -2.83 -18.33 6.12
CA PRO A 32 -3.14 -17.81 7.46
C PRO A 32 -3.20 -18.89 8.55
N ASP A 33 -3.65 -20.09 8.19
CA ASP A 33 -3.80 -21.22 9.12
C ASP A 33 -2.44 -21.71 9.64
N TYR A 34 -1.40 -21.72 8.79
CA TYR A 34 -0.03 -22.04 9.20
C TYR A 34 0.45 -21.16 10.35
N TRP A 35 0.18 -19.85 10.28
CA TRP A 35 0.53 -18.91 11.34
C TRP A 35 -0.37 -19.04 12.56
N ARG A 36 -1.66 -19.35 12.37
CA ARG A 36 -2.62 -19.53 13.48
C ARG A 36 -2.24 -20.72 14.35
N GLU A 37 -1.92 -21.86 13.75
CA GLU A 37 -1.48 -23.07 14.46
C GLU A 37 -0.22 -22.84 15.31
N ARG A 38 0.60 -21.85 14.92
CA ARG A 38 1.84 -21.45 15.63
C ARG A 38 1.61 -20.34 16.66
N GLY A 39 0.38 -19.89 16.87
CA GLY A 39 0.07 -18.73 17.71
C GLY A 39 0.67 -17.40 17.19
N ALA A 40 1.04 -17.37 15.91
CA ALA A 40 1.74 -16.27 15.26
C ALA A 40 0.84 -15.40 14.37
N LEU A 41 -0.45 -15.70 14.29
CA LEU A 41 -1.45 -14.90 13.59
C LEU A 41 -2.20 -13.98 14.57
N ARG A 42 -2.20 -12.68 14.28
CA ARG A 42 -3.04 -11.67 14.92
C ARG A 42 -3.92 -11.03 13.86
N THR A 43 -5.22 -10.90 14.14
CA THR A 43 -6.12 -10.16 13.24
C THR A 43 -6.37 -8.79 13.84
N GLN A 44 -6.02 -7.72 13.09
CA GLN A 44 -6.39 -6.36 13.46
C GLN A 44 -7.66 -5.96 12.70
N ALA A 45 -8.60 -5.33 13.40
CA ALA A 45 -9.76 -4.72 12.76
C ALA A 45 -9.28 -3.64 11.79
N GLY A 46 -9.69 -3.72 10.53
CA GLY A 46 -9.31 -2.79 9.48
C GLY A 46 -10.15 -3.01 8.23
N GLY A 47 -10.80 -1.95 7.74
CA GLY A 47 -11.55 -1.92 6.48
C GLY A 47 -12.48 -3.12 6.19
N ARG A 48 -12.67 -3.43 4.90
CA ARG A 48 -13.60 -4.47 4.40
C ARG A 48 -13.05 -5.91 4.50
N GLY A 49 -12.22 -6.24 5.49
CA GLY A 49 -11.69 -7.62 5.56
C GLY A 49 -10.75 -7.98 6.70
N GLY A 50 -10.36 -7.03 7.57
CA GLY A 50 -9.33 -7.26 8.58
C GLY A 50 -7.93 -7.38 7.97
N VAL A 51 -6.92 -6.99 8.73
CA VAL A 51 -5.51 -7.15 8.33
C VAL A 51 -4.94 -8.33 9.10
N ALA A 52 -4.45 -9.35 8.37
CA ALA A 52 -3.75 -10.47 8.97
C ALA A 52 -2.31 -10.07 9.26
N ILE A 53 -1.98 -9.94 10.54
CA ILE A 53 -0.62 -9.69 11.01
C ILE A 53 0.00 -11.02 11.40
N VAL A 54 1.16 -11.33 10.83
CA VAL A 54 1.88 -12.58 11.07
C VAL A 54 3.24 -12.28 11.64
N VAL A 55 3.64 -13.01 12.68
CA VAL A 55 4.99 -12.92 13.27
C VAL A 55 5.89 -13.90 12.54
N THR A 56 6.77 -13.36 11.69
CA THR A 56 7.70 -14.14 10.86
C THR A 56 9.13 -14.02 11.40
N PRO A 57 10.09 -14.84 10.93
CA PRO A 57 11.52 -14.60 11.18
C PRO A 57 12.02 -13.21 10.74
N ALA A 58 11.32 -12.56 9.81
CA ALA A 58 11.63 -11.20 9.34
C ALA A 58 10.97 -10.09 10.19
N GLY A 59 10.28 -10.45 11.29
CA GLY A 59 9.51 -9.56 12.16
C GLY A 59 8.00 -9.63 11.91
N GLU A 60 7.27 -8.69 12.51
CA GLU A 60 5.82 -8.55 12.28
C GLU A 60 5.55 -8.09 10.85
N CYS A 61 4.74 -8.87 10.14
CA CYS A 61 4.38 -8.62 8.74
C CYS A 61 2.87 -8.57 8.56
N VAL A 62 2.43 -7.87 7.52
CA VAL A 62 1.07 -7.90 7.01
C VAL A 62 1.00 -8.92 5.88
N LEU A 63 0.16 -9.95 6.04
CA LEU A 63 -0.19 -10.89 5.00
C LEU A 63 -1.49 -10.42 4.32
N ARG A 64 -1.40 -10.09 3.03
CA ARG A 64 -2.53 -9.63 2.23
C ARG A 64 -2.80 -10.59 1.09
N HIS A 65 -4.03 -11.11 1.07
CA HIS A 65 -4.57 -11.83 -0.06
C HIS A 65 -5.23 -10.87 -1.06
N TYR A 66 -4.88 -10.95 -2.34
CA TYR A 66 -5.48 -10.09 -3.37
C TYR A 66 -6.91 -10.52 -3.64
N ARG A 67 -7.86 -9.67 -3.27
CA ARG A 67 -9.27 -9.88 -3.59
C ARG A 67 -9.66 -9.04 -4.79
N ARG A 68 -10.44 -9.61 -5.71
CA ARG A 68 -11.15 -8.81 -6.73
C ARG A 68 -12.33 -8.11 -6.08
N GLY A 69 -12.49 -6.82 -6.39
CA GLY A 69 -13.71 -6.06 -6.06
C GLY A 69 -14.67 -5.98 -7.24
N GLY A 70 -15.93 -5.62 -6.97
CA GLY A 70 -16.96 -5.34 -7.97
C GLY A 70 -17.70 -6.58 -8.51
N LEU A 71 -18.60 -6.37 -9.47
CA LEU A 71 -19.47 -7.40 -10.06
C LEU A 71 -18.72 -8.57 -10.72
N VAL A 72 -17.43 -8.42 -11.00
CA VAL A 72 -16.58 -9.49 -11.54
C VAL A 72 -16.18 -10.50 -10.43
N ALA A 73 -16.12 -10.06 -9.18
CA ALA A 73 -15.80 -10.93 -8.04
C ALA A 73 -16.89 -11.99 -7.80
N SER A 74 -18.17 -11.66 -8.04
CA SER A 74 -19.28 -12.61 -7.92
C SER A 74 -19.30 -13.70 -9.00
N LEU A 75 -18.59 -13.49 -10.11
CA LEU A 75 -18.50 -14.45 -11.23
C LEU A 75 -17.18 -15.23 -11.22
N MET A 76 -16.06 -14.59 -10.86
CA MET A 76 -14.72 -15.17 -10.99
C MET A 76 -13.99 -15.41 -9.65
N GLY A 77 -14.55 -14.95 -8.53
CA GLY A 77 -13.88 -15.00 -7.22
C GLY A 77 -12.67 -14.07 -7.16
N ASP A 78 -11.60 -14.53 -6.52
CA ASP A 78 -10.29 -13.91 -6.32
C ASP A 78 -9.32 -14.07 -7.50
N ARG A 79 -9.78 -14.67 -8.61
CA ARG A 79 -8.90 -15.11 -9.71
C ARG A 79 -8.64 -14.05 -10.77
N TYR A 80 -7.39 -13.90 -11.19
CA TYR A 80 -6.93 -12.98 -12.23
C TYR A 80 -6.48 -13.72 -13.50
N LEU A 81 -6.66 -13.13 -14.68
CA LEU A 81 -6.23 -13.74 -15.95
C LEU A 81 -4.69 -13.82 -16.00
N TRP A 82 -4.17 -15.00 -16.31
CA TRP A 82 -2.74 -15.23 -16.49
C TRP A 82 -2.25 -14.63 -17.81
N THR A 83 -1.24 -13.76 -17.73
CA THR A 83 -0.61 -13.12 -18.90
C THR A 83 0.92 -13.15 -18.85
N GLY A 84 1.48 -13.94 -17.93
CA GLY A 84 2.92 -14.05 -17.66
C GLY A 84 3.27 -13.71 -16.21
N ALA A 85 4.34 -14.33 -15.69
CA ALA A 85 4.77 -14.21 -14.29
C ALA A 85 5.07 -12.75 -13.88
N ASP A 86 5.87 -12.05 -14.70
CA ASP A 86 6.27 -10.66 -14.44
C ASP A 86 5.13 -9.64 -14.54
N ARG A 87 3.96 -10.08 -15.07
CA ARG A 87 2.75 -9.26 -15.20
C ARG A 87 1.72 -9.57 -14.13
N THR A 88 2.02 -10.49 -13.21
CA THR A 88 1.16 -10.76 -12.06
C THR A 88 1.18 -9.54 -11.12
N ARG A 89 0.01 -9.20 -10.57
CA ARG A 89 -0.11 -8.10 -9.59
C ARG A 89 0.88 -8.18 -8.44
N PRO A 90 1.06 -9.32 -7.74
CA PRO A 90 1.98 -9.40 -6.62
C PRO A 90 3.43 -9.12 -7.03
N PHE A 91 3.87 -9.57 -8.22
CA PHE A 91 5.24 -9.33 -8.67
C PHE A 91 5.47 -7.89 -9.11
N VAL A 92 4.48 -7.29 -9.79
CA VAL A 92 4.54 -5.87 -10.18
C VAL A 92 4.60 -4.98 -8.95
N GLU A 93 3.75 -5.25 -7.94
CA GLU A 93 3.73 -4.46 -6.71
C GLU A 93 4.99 -4.69 -5.87
N PHE A 94 5.46 -5.94 -5.76
CA PHE A 94 6.72 -6.25 -5.07
C PHE A 94 7.89 -5.44 -5.62
N ARG A 95 8.05 -5.40 -6.95
CA ARG A 95 9.12 -4.63 -7.60
C ARG A 95 8.92 -3.11 -7.47
N LEU A 96 7.68 -2.64 -7.42
CA LEU A 96 7.41 -1.23 -7.15
C LEU A 96 7.77 -0.86 -5.70
N LEU A 97 7.45 -1.70 -4.71
CA LEU A 97 7.84 -1.50 -3.32
C LEU A 97 9.37 -1.55 -3.15
N ALA A 98 10.04 -2.46 -3.85
CA ALA A 98 11.50 -2.51 -3.93
C ALA A 98 12.09 -1.17 -4.41
N GLU A 99 11.52 -0.62 -5.47
CA GLU A 99 11.96 0.66 -6.04
C GLU A 99 11.64 1.85 -5.12
N ILE A 100 10.48 1.84 -4.45
CA ILE A 100 10.11 2.83 -3.42
C ILE A 100 11.16 2.82 -2.28
N ALA A 101 11.56 1.64 -1.81
CA ALA A 101 12.61 1.51 -0.81
C ALA A 101 13.97 2.01 -1.31
N ARG A 102 14.33 1.69 -2.57
CA ARG A 102 15.57 2.17 -3.22
C ARG A 102 15.61 3.70 -3.34
N LEU A 103 14.44 4.33 -3.51
CA LEU A 103 14.26 5.77 -3.59
C LEU A 103 14.12 6.44 -2.21
N GLU A 104 14.27 5.69 -1.11
CA GLU A 104 14.14 6.17 0.27
C GLU A 104 12.79 6.88 0.51
N LEU A 105 11.74 6.36 -0.12
CA LEU A 105 10.37 6.82 0.06
C LEU A 105 9.68 5.99 1.15
N PRO A 106 8.81 6.62 1.98
CA PRO A 106 8.17 5.95 3.10
C PRO A 106 6.98 5.11 2.62
N GLY A 107 7.29 3.90 2.16
CA GLY A 107 6.33 2.84 1.87
C GLY A 107 6.64 1.56 2.66
N PRO A 108 5.75 0.56 2.64
CA PRO A 108 5.97 -0.66 3.38
C PRO A 108 7.09 -1.48 2.73
N ALA A 109 8.05 -1.94 3.53
CA ALA A 109 9.10 -2.83 3.06
C ALA A 109 8.48 -4.16 2.63
N VAL A 110 8.71 -4.56 1.37
CA VAL A 110 8.20 -5.83 0.86
C VAL A 110 9.06 -7.00 1.35
N VAL A 111 8.41 -8.12 1.69
CA VAL A 111 9.08 -9.33 2.16
C VAL A 111 8.99 -10.41 1.08
N ALA A 112 7.76 -10.71 0.65
CA ALA A 112 7.51 -11.77 -0.31
C ALA A 112 6.19 -11.55 -1.06
N ALA A 113 6.12 -12.10 -2.26
CA ALA A 113 4.99 -12.06 -3.16
C ALA A 113 4.79 -13.47 -3.73
N TRP A 114 3.55 -13.91 -3.86
CA TRP A 114 3.24 -15.22 -4.42
C TRP A 114 2.08 -15.13 -5.39
N TYR A 115 2.16 -15.92 -6.45
CA TYR A 115 1.00 -16.28 -7.25
C TYR A 115 0.86 -17.79 -7.34
N CYS A 116 -0.38 -18.27 -7.33
CA CYS A 116 -0.74 -19.66 -7.60
C CYS A 116 -1.57 -19.74 -8.89
N ARG A 117 -1.13 -20.54 -9.86
CA ARG A 117 -1.82 -20.73 -11.14
C ARG A 117 -2.96 -21.74 -11.03
N HIS A 118 -4.07 -21.39 -11.68
CA HIS A 118 -5.28 -22.18 -11.84
C HIS A 118 -5.67 -22.19 -13.32
N GLY A 119 -4.92 -22.94 -14.14
CA GLY A 119 -5.08 -22.96 -15.59
C GLY A 119 -4.83 -21.60 -16.25
N MET A 120 -5.89 -20.98 -16.79
CA MET A 120 -5.84 -19.64 -17.38
C MET A 120 -5.87 -18.52 -16.34
N PHE A 121 -6.06 -18.84 -15.06
CA PHE A 121 -6.17 -17.86 -13.99
C PHE A 121 -5.05 -18.00 -12.95
N TYR A 122 -4.97 -17.05 -12.01
CA TYR A 122 -4.13 -17.13 -10.82
C TYR A 122 -4.77 -16.46 -9.61
N SER A 123 -4.45 -16.92 -8.41
CA SER A 123 -4.64 -16.21 -7.14
C SER A 123 -3.30 -15.64 -6.65
N ALA A 124 -3.33 -14.66 -5.76
CA ALA A 124 -2.13 -13.94 -5.37
C ALA A 124 -2.14 -13.45 -3.93
N ASP A 125 -0.94 -13.34 -3.37
CA ASP A 125 -0.69 -12.88 -2.00
C ASP A 125 0.58 -12.00 -1.94
N LEU A 126 0.61 -11.07 -0.99
CA LEU A 126 1.74 -10.19 -0.70
C LEU A 126 1.99 -10.15 0.80
N ILE A 127 3.27 -10.20 1.19
CA ILE A 127 3.73 -10.01 2.56
C ILE A 127 4.62 -8.76 2.58
N THR A 128 4.27 -7.82 3.45
CA THR A 128 5.07 -6.62 3.72
C THR A 128 5.36 -6.51 5.21
N ARG A 129 6.42 -5.82 5.61
CA ARG A 129 6.61 -5.47 7.02
C ARG A 129 5.45 -4.62 7.52
N ARG A 130 5.06 -4.85 8.78
CA ARG A 130 4.05 -4.03 9.45
C ARG A 130 4.67 -2.69 9.83
N ILE A 131 3.94 -1.62 9.59
CA ILE A 131 4.21 -0.31 10.19
C ILE A 131 3.51 -0.30 11.56
N ALA A 132 4.30 -0.31 12.63
CA ALA A 132 3.79 -0.35 14.00
C ALA A 132 3.19 0.99 14.42
N ASP A 133 2.25 0.94 15.37
CA ASP A 133 1.65 2.12 16.04
C ASP A 133 1.08 3.21 15.11
N ALA A 134 0.70 2.80 13.89
CA ALA A 134 0.13 3.69 12.89
C ALA A 134 -1.40 3.71 12.91
N GLN A 135 -1.95 4.88 12.62
CA GLN A 135 -3.36 5.09 12.32
C GLN A 135 -3.51 5.59 10.89
N THR A 136 -4.56 5.20 10.19
CA THR A 136 -4.87 5.80 8.88
C THR A 136 -5.22 7.27 9.04
N LEU A 137 -4.94 8.08 8.01
CA LEU A 137 -5.38 9.48 7.95
C LEU A 137 -6.90 9.58 8.07
N ALA A 138 -7.64 8.59 7.58
CA ALA A 138 -9.08 8.48 7.78
C ALA A 138 -9.49 8.32 9.25
N GLU A 139 -8.79 7.50 10.03
CA GLU A 139 -9.01 7.37 11.48
C GLU A 139 -8.62 8.65 12.22
N ARG A 140 -7.52 9.30 11.83
CA ARG A 140 -7.11 10.60 12.39
C ARG A 140 -8.17 11.67 12.12
N LEU A 141 -8.71 11.72 10.90
CA LEU A 141 -9.81 12.61 10.54
C LEU A 141 -11.06 12.32 11.38
N ALA A 142 -11.48 11.05 11.48
CA ALA A 142 -12.65 10.68 12.27
C ALA A 142 -12.50 11.02 13.77
N ALA A 143 -11.27 11.01 14.28
CA ALA A 143 -10.95 11.43 15.65
C ALA A 143 -10.79 12.96 15.81
N GLY A 144 -10.99 13.76 14.77
CA GLY A 144 -10.80 15.22 14.80
C GLY A 144 -9.33 15.64 14.93
N ARG A 145 -8.39 14.78 14.51
CA ARG A 145 -6.92 14.97 14.64
C ARG A 145 -6.23 15.18 13.29
N LEU A 146 -6.97 15.65 12.29
CA LEU A 146 -6.42 16.16 11.04
C LEU A 146 -6.48 17.68 11.09
N ASP A 147 -5.35 18.31 11.35
CA ASP A 147 -5.16 19.75 11.35
C ASP A 147 -4.28 20.21 10.17
N GLY A 148 -3.98 21.50 10.11
CA GLY A 148 -3.17 22.07 9.05
C GLY A 148 -1.73 21.54 9.02
N GLU A 149 -1.14 21.23 10.17
CA GLU A 149 0.22 20.70 10.27
C GLU A 149 0.30 19.28 9.68
N LEU A 150 -0.59 18.38 10.13
CA LEU A 150 -0.67 17.04 9.55
C LEU A 150 -1.03 17.11 8.05
N ALA A 151 -1.86 18.07 7.63
CA ALA A 151 -2.16 18.27 6.22
C ALA A 151 -0.93 18.68 5.40
N GLU A 152 -0.07 19.56 5.93
CA GLU A 152 1.23 19.88 5.32
C GLU A 152 2.12 18.65 5.18
N GLU A 153 2.24 17.84 6.23
CA GLU A 153 3.05 16.60 6.21
C GLU A 153 2.54 15.61 5.14
N VAL A 154 1.22 15.44 5.03
CA VAL A 154 0.60 14.65 3.95
C VAL A 154 0.93 15.24 2.58
N GLY A 155 0.92 16.57 2.45
CA GLY A 155 1.32 17.26 1.23
C GLY A 155 2.78 16.98 0.84
N ALA A 156 3.69 17.09 1.80
CA ALA A 156 5.11 16.77 1.62
C ALA A 156 5.31 15.31 1.22
N LEU A 157 4.65 14.38 1.90
CA LEU A 157 4.67 12.95 1.61
C LEU A 157 4.29 12.68 0.15
N VAL A 158 3.11 13.14 -0.27
CA VAL A 158 2.60 12.89 -1.63
C VAL A 158 3.53 13.53 -2.68
N ALA A 159 4.08 14.71 -2.41
CA ALA A 159 5.04 15.36 -3.30
C ALA A 159 6.32 14.56 -3.49
N ARG A 160 6.88 13.94 -2.44
CA ARG A 160 8.08 13.08 -2.55
C ARG A 160 7.85 11.93 -3.53
N PHE A 161 6.71 11.24 -3.42
CA PHE A 161 6.33 10.17 -4.34
C PHE A 161 6.12 10.68 -5.77
N HIS A 162 5.39 11.79 -5.92
CA HIS A 162 5.12 12.39 -7.23
C HIS A 162 6.38 12.89 -7.94
N ARG A 163 7.33 13.45 -7.21
CA ARG A 163 8.64 13.90 -7.71
C ARG A 163 9.46 12.73 -8.23
N ALA A 164 9.42 11.61 -7.52
CA ALA A 164 10.08 10.37 -7.92
C ALA A 164 9.34 9.59 -9.03
N GLY A 165 8.20 10.10 -9.53
CA GLY A 165 7.42 9.47 -10.58
C GLY A 165 6.55 8.30 -10.12
N VAL A 166 6.40 8.09 -8.81
CA VAL A 166 5.53 7.02 -8.28
C VAL A 166 4.07 7.49 -8.34
N TRP A 167 3.29 6.81 -9.17
CA TRP A 167 1.85 7.01 -9.31
C TRP A 167 1.08 5.98 -8.49
N HIS A 168 0.15 6.45 -7.66
CA HIS A 168 -0.65 5.61 -6.77
C HIS A 168 -2.08 5.46 -7.32
N ALA A 169 -2.49 4.24 -7.69
CA ALA A 169 -3.77 4.02 -8.37
C ALA A 169 -5.00 4.39 -7.51
N ASP A 170 -4.87 4.26 -6.19
CA ASP A 170 -5.94 4.52 -5.23
C ASP A 170 -5.47 5.41 -4.06
N LEU A 171 -4.88 6.58 -4.36
CA LEU A 171 -4.48 7.52 -3.31
C LEU A 171 -5.71 8.07 -2.59
N ASN A 172 -5.90 7.65 -1.34
CA ASN A 172 -7.03 7.98 -0.49
C ASN A 172 -6.59 8.01 0.98
N ALA A 173 -7.43 8.51 1.89
CA ALA A 173 -7.06 8.71 3.29
C ALA A 173 -6.90 7.40 4.10
N HIS A 174 -7.39 6.26 3.61
CA HIS A 174 -7.12 4.95 4.23
C HIS A 174 -5.73 4.41 3.88
N ASN A 175 -5.14 4.89 2.78
CA ASN A 175 -3.83 4.47 2.27
C ASN A 175 -2.69 5.40 2.70
N VAL A 176 -2.98 6.36 3.58
CA VAL A 176 -1.99 7.19 4.27
C VAL A 176 -1.96 6.75 5.71
N LEU A 177 -0.82 6.27 6.19
CA LEU A 177 -0.60 5.92 7.58
C LEU A 177 0.16 7.05 8.29
N VAL A 178 -0.28 7.37 9.50
CA VAL A 178 0.32 8.32 10.42
C VAL A 178 0.88 7.52 11.58
N ALA A 179 2.21 7.32 11.58
CA ALA A 179 2.95 6.72 12.68
C ALA A 179 3.55 7.82 13.57
N PRO A 180 4.14 7.51 14.74
CA PRO A 180 4.72 8.50 15.64
C PRO A 180 5.83 9.36 15.01
N ASP A 181 6.68 8.75 14.18
CA ASP A 181 7.90 9.39 13.68
C ASP A 181 7.80 9.88 12.22
N GLU A 182 6.94 9.25 11.41
CA GLU A 182 6.75 9.64 10.01
C GLU A 182 5.41 9.14 9.43
N LEU A 183 5.08 9.64 8.25
CA LEU A 183 3.91 9.20 7.49
C LEU A 183 4.33 8.24 6.38
N TYR A 184 3.47 7.27 6.08
CA TYR A 184 3.69 6.29 5.03
C TYR A 184 2.53 6.29 4.02
N LEU A 185 2.85 5.97 2.77
CA LEU A 185 1.85 5.52 1.80
C LEU A 185 1.87 3.99 1.74
N ILE A 186 0.69 3.37 1.70
CA ILE A 186 0.51 1.91 1.63
C ILE A 186 -0.45 1.51 0.51
N ASP A 187 -0.53 0.21 0.22
CA ASP A 187 -1.37 -0.39 -0.83
C ASP A 187 -1.07 0.15 -2.24
N PHE A 188 0.05 -0.31 -2.78
CA PHE A 188 0.48 0.04 -4.13
C PHE A 188 -0.10 -0.92 -5.19
N ASP A 189 -1.23 -1.60 -4.92
CA ASP A 189 -1.88 -2.44 -5.93
C ASP A 189 -2.21 -1.58 -7.16
N ARG A 190 -1.70 -2.00 -8.31
CA ARG A 190 -1.77 -1.30 -9.61
C ARG A 190 -1.01 0.04 -9.65
N GLY A 191 -0.24 0.40 -8.62
CA GLY A 191 0.71 1.51 -8.66
C GLY A 191 1.78 1.31 -9.74
N ARG A 192 2.40 2.40 -10.21
CA ARG A 192 3.41 2.35 -11.28
C ARG A 192 4.40 3.50 -11.19
N LEU A 193 5.60 3.32 -11.72
CA LEU A 193 6.44 4.43 -12.13
C LEU A 193 5.90 5.08 -13.41
N ARG A 194 5.91 6.41 -13.44
CA ARG A 194 5.53 7.26 -14.57
C ARG A 194 6.50 8.41 -14.67
N ILE A 195 6.69 8.92 -15.89
CA ILE A 195 7.36 10.21 -16.08
C ILE A 195 6.54 11.28 -15.32
N PRO A 196 7.16 12.06 -14.41
CA PRO A 196 6.47 13.13 -13.70
C PRO A 196 5.75 14.07 -14.66
N ALA A 197 4.45 14.27 -14.44
CA ALA A 197 3.65 15.20 -15.22
C ALA A 197 2.49 15.74 -14.37
N VAL A 198 2.27 17.05 -14.49
CA VAL A 198 1.26 17.80 -13.72
C VAL A 198 -0.11 17.14 -13.82
N ALA A 199 -0.51 16.67 -15.02
CA ALA A 199 -1.84 16.11 -15.25
C ALA A 199 -2.18 14.91 -14.33
N TRP A 200 -1.29 13.92 -14.22
CA TRP A 200 -1.57 12.75 -13.38
C TRP A 200 -1.35 13.05 -11.91
N GLN A 201 -0.39 13.92 -11.56
CA GLN A 201 -0.12 14.31 -10.18
C GLN A 201 -1.34 15.05 -9.58
N GLN A 202 -1.92 15.98 -10.33
CA GLN A 202 -3.15 16.67 -9.94
C GLN A 202 -4.33 15.70 -9.87
N ALA A 203 -4.47 14.77 -10.82
CA ALA A 203 -5.51 13.74 -10.74
C ALA A 203 -5.35 12.85 -9.50
N ASN A 204 -4.12 12.58 -9.04
CA ASN A 204 -3.88 11.81 -7.82
C ASN A 204 -4.29 12.61 -6.57
N LEU A 205 -3.90 13.88 -6.49
CA LEU A 205 -4.31 14.79 -5.41
C LEU A 205 -5.84 14.92 -5.34
N GLN A 206 -6.52 15.04 -6.47
CA GLN A 206 -7.98 15.12 -6.51
C GLN A 206 -8.67 13.81 -6.07
N ARG A 207 -8.00 12.65 -6.13
CA ARG A 207 -8.51 11.42 -5.50
C ARG A 207 -8.45 11.52 -3.99
N LEU A 208 -7.32 11.99 -3.44
CA LEU A 208 -7.17 12.22 -2.01
C LEU A 208 -8.18 13.24 -1.49
N ARG A 209 -8.33 14.39 -2.16
CA ARG A 209 -9.34 15.42 -1.82
C ARG A 209 -10.74 14.84 -1.75
N ARG A 210 -11.17 14.11 -2.79
CA ARG A 210 -12.48 13.46 -2.82
C ARG A 210 -12.65 12.42 -1.71
N SER A 211 -11.60 11.70 -1.35
CA SER A 211 -11.64 10.77 -0.22
C SER A 211 -11.87 11.49 1.11
N LEU A 212 -11.15 12.59 1.36
CA LEU A 212 -11.30 13.38 2.59
C LEU A 212 -12.71 13.97 2.70
N LEU A 213 -13.23 14.54 1.61
CA LEU A 213 -14.60 15.06 1.56
C LEU A 213 -15.65 13.98 1.83
N LYS A 214 -15.50 12.78 1.24
CA LYS A 214 -16.39 11.64 1.49
C LYS A 214 -16.36 11.16 2.94
N LEU A 215 -15.23 11.36 3.63
CA LEU A 215 -15.05 10.99 5.03
C LEU A 215 -15.49 12.11 5.99
N GLY A 216 -16.06 13.20 5.49
CA GLY A 216 -16.60 14.28 6.31
C GLY A 216 -15.61 15.37 6.69
N ALA A 217 -14.46 15.50 6.00
CA ALA A 217 -13.49 16.56 6.28
C ALA A 217 -14.02 18.00 6.11
N ALA A 218 -15.17 18.16 5.44
CA ALA A 218 -15.86 19.42 5.27
C ALA A 218 -17.15 19.52 6.10
N ALA A 219 -17.20 18.86 7.27
CA ALA A 219 -18.35 18.93 8.17
C ALA A 219 -18.70 20.38 8.57
N ASP A 220 -17.68 21.23 8.77
CA ASP A 220 -17.83 22.68 9.07
C ASP A 220 -17.93 23.56 7.81
N GLY A 221 -18.15 22.93 6.65
CA GLY A 221 -18.27 23.60 5.35
C GLY A 221 -16.99 23.52 4.49
N GLU A 222 -17.19 23.55 3.17
CA GLU A 222 -16.10 23.39 2.21
C GLU A 222 -15.06 24.53 2.28
N ALA A 223 -15.49 25.76 2.57
CA ALA A 223 -14.56 26.88 2.76
C ALA A 223 -13.62 26.69 3.96
N ALA A 224 -14.12 26.10 5.06
CA ALA A 224 -13.32 25.79 6.23
C ALA A 224 -12.32 24.67 5.92
N PHE A 225 -12.76 23.59 5.26
CA PHE A 225 -11.89 22.51 4.77
C PHE A 225 -10.78 23.03 3.85
N GLU A 226 -11.14 23.89 2.88
CA GLU A 226 -10.19 24.48 1.94
C GLU A 226 -9.11 25.26 2.67
N LYS A 227 -9.50 26.15 3.60
CA LYS A 227 -8.57 27.00 4.34
C LYS A 227 -7.69 26.22 5.33
N SER A 228 -8.28 25.30 6.09
CA SER A 228 -7.61 24.65 7.23
C SER A 228 -6.85 23.39 6.86
N ILE A 229 -7.26 22.68 5.80
CA ILE A 229 -6.68 21.38 5.43
C ILE A 229 -6.11 21.41 4.01
N TRP A 230 -6.92 21.78 3.01
CA TRP A 230 -6.50 21.60 1.62
C TRP A 230 -5.42 22.58 1.17
N GLN A 231 -5.52 23.86 1.55
CA GLN A 231 -4.52 24.88 1.24
C GLN A 231 -3.17 24.59 1.91
N PRO A 232 -3.08 24.26 3.22
CA PRO A 232 -1.82 23.82 3.83
C PRO A 232 -1.21 22.60 3.12
N LEU A 233 -2.01 21.58 2.81
CA LEU A 233 -1.55 20.42 2.06
C LEU A 233 -0.95 20.81 0.70
N LEU A 234 -1.66 21.62 -0.09
CA LEU A 234 -1.18 22.08 -1.39
C LEU A 234 0.05 22.98 -1.27
N TYR A 235 0.13 23.81 -0.23
CA TYR A 235 1.27 24.67 0.05
C TYR A 235 2.53 23.83 0.24
N ARG A 236 2.50 22.85 1.15
CA ARG A 236 3.66 22.01 1.42
C ARG A 236 3.96 21.04 0.29
N TYR A 237 2.93 20.56 -0.40
CA TYR A 237 3.08 19.77 -1.63
C TYR A 237 3.88 20.53 -2.69
N GLY A 238 3.49 21.77 -3.01
CA GLY A 238 4.17 22.59 -4.02
C GLY A 238 5.64 22.85 -3.70
N ARG A 239 5.94 23.19 -2.44
CA ARG A 239 7.31 23.41 -1.97
C ARG A 239 8.18 22.15 -1.99
N THR A 240 7.59 20.99 -1.73
CA THR A 240 8.34 19.72 -1.69
C THR A 240 8.55 19.16 -3.10
N LEU A 241 7.59 19.39 -4.01
CA LEU A 241 7.67 18.95 -5.39
C LEU A 241 8.77 19.69 -6.15
N ASN A 242 8.90 21.00 -5.91
CA ASN A 242 9.91 21.89 -6.49
C ASN A 242 10.77 22.51 -5.36
N PRO A 243 11.75 21.75 -4.82
CA PRO A 243 12.57 22.18 -3.69
C PRO A 243 13.50 23.36 -4.02
#